data_AF-A0ABD7S3Q9-F1
#
_entry.id   AF-A0ABD7S3Q9-F1
#
_cell.length_a   1.000
_cell.length_b   1.000
_cell.length_c   1.000
_cell.angle_alpha   90.00
_cell.angle_beta   90.00
_cell.angle_gamma   90.00
#
_symmetry.space_group_name_H-M   'P 1'
#
loop_
_entity.id
_entity.type
_entity.pdbx_description
1 polymer ?
#
loop_
_entity_poly.entity_id
_entity_poly.type
_entity_poly.pdbx_seq_one_letter_code
_entity_poly.pdbx_strand_id
1 'polypeptide(L)'
;MQRVRAEARPGESWDEAIARLRAASSNNAVTGESELADFFISADSISAKDSRYFMDVALFRMSKRESRAGEVIRYDLADGYIEVKAGPDGMATIWDYDIVLMMISHLTESMNLYKRGRGAMPSRIFTPHVSDILKFCRRGDGGNQSKRVELALDRLKGTTIKSVLHRPLCNAKSITREVKSESLISGYRVLSETVTGRVDRVEIEAPYWVYKEVIDSHGSAVLTVSQDYFLIDSAIARFIYRLARRAAGSGGAKWGFKTIYERSGLTSFKEFCRILRRLIKSDSLPEYHLCEEAGLSGPQLIMTRRSTEQGCG
;
A
#
# COMPACT_ATOMS: atom_id res chain seq x y z
N MET A 1 -33.56 -12.28 -25.75
CA MET A 1 -34.72 -13.06 -26.24
C MET A 1 -34.58 -14.57 -26.02
N GLN A 2 -33.44 -15.22 -26.32
CA GLN A 2 -33.28 -16.67 -26.11
C GLN A 2 -33.44 -17.12 -24.64
N ARG A 3 -32.88 -16.36 -23.68
CA ARG A 3 -32.96 -16.68 -22.25
C ARG A 3 -34.38 -16.60 -21.67
N VAL A 4 -35.16 -15.62 -22.12
CA VAL A 4 -36.58 -15.43 -21.71
C VAL A 4 -37.45 -16.60 -22.20
N ARG A 5 -37.18 -17.14 -23.40
CA ARG A 5 -37.89 -18.31 -23.94
C ARG A 5 -37.65 -19.59 -23.15
N ALA A 6 -36.47 -19.75 -22.55
CA ALA A 6 -36.13 -20.92 -21.76
C ALA A 6 -36.72 -20.89 -20.34
N GLU A 7 -37.01 -19.70 -19.81
CA GLU A 7 -37.42 -19.49 -18.42
C GLU A 7 -38.91 -19.09 -18.26
N ALA A 8 -39.67 -19.06 -19.35
CA ALA A 8 -41.11 -18.78 -19.37
C ALA A 8 -41.91 -19.98 -18.87
N ARG A 9 -42.92 -19.73 -18.02
CA ARG A 9 -43.78 -20.80 -17.48
C ARG A 9 -44.94 -21.12 -18.44
N PRO A 10 -45.50 -22.35 -18.39
CA PRO A 10 -46.66 -22.69 -19.23
C PRO A 10 -47.84 -21.76 -18.93
N GLY A 11 -48.33 -21.06 -19.96
CA GLY A 11 -49.46 -20.11 -19.86
C GLY A 11 -49.08 -18.66 -19.54
N GLU A 12 -47.80 -18.35 -19.34
CA GLU A 12 -47.30 -16.99 -19.08
C GLU A 12 -47.09 -16.22 -20.39
N SER A 13 -47.55 -14.97 -20.44
CA SER A 13 -47.30 -14.07 -21.59
C SER A 13 -45.83 -13.64 -21.65
N TRP A 14 -45.33 -13.27 -22.83
CA TRP A 14 -43.94 -12.82 -22.98
C TRP A 14 -43.63 -11.58 -22.15
N ASP A 15 -44.58 -10.65 -22.04
CA ASP A 15 -44.41 -9.43 -21.26
C ASP A 15 -44.41 -9.73 -19.75
N GLU A 16 -45.19 -10.73 -19.32
CA GLU A 16 -45.22 -11.21 -17.93
C GLU A 16 -43.90 -11.91 -17.55
N ALA A 17 -43.36 -12.75 -18.43
CA ALA A 17 -42.07 -13.39 -18.23
C ALA A 17 -40.93 -12.36 -18.16
N ILE A 18 -40.95 -11.32 -19.01
CA ILE A 18 -39.96 -10.23 -18.98
C ILE A 18 -40.08 -9.41 -17.68
N ALA A 19 -41.30 -9.06 -17.26
CA ALA A 19 -41.54 -8.31 -16.03
C ALA A 19 -41.07 -9.09 -14.80
N ARG A 20 -41.36 -10.40 -14.73
CA ARG A 20 -40.93 -11.28 -13.64
C ARG A 20 -39.42 -11.44 -13.60
N LEU A 21 -38.75 -11.64 -14.74
CA LEU A 21 -37.29 -11.77 -14.79
C LEU A 21 -36.59 -10.45 -14.42
N ARG A 22 -37.16 -9.30 -14.78
CA ARG A 22 -36.69 -7.98 -14.32
C ARG A 22 -36.88 -7.80 -12.81
N ALA A 23 -38.03 -8.19 -12.27
CA ALA A 23 -38.32 -8.12 -10.83
C ALA A 23 -37.45 -9.09 -10.01
N ALA A 24 -37.12 -10.26 -10.55
CA ALA A 24 -36.18 -11.19 -9.94
C ALA A 24 -34.75 -10.65 -9.96
N SER A 25 -34.35 -9.95 -11.03
CA SER A 25 -33.03 -9.30 -11.10
C SER A 25 -32.91 -8.10 -10.17
N SER A 26 -33.99 -7.33 -9.97
CA SER A 26 -34.01 -6.25 -8.97
C SER A 26 -34.05 -6.78 -7.55
N ASN A 27 -34.76 -7.88 -7.28
CA ASN A 27 -34.78 -8.50 -5.95
C ASN A 27 -33.46 -9.21 -5.62
N ASN A 28 -32.77 -9.80 -6.61
CA ASN A 28 -31.41 -10.34 -6.43
C ASN A 28 -30.33 -9.26 -6.30
N ALA A 29 -30.55 -8.06 -6.83
CA ALA A 29 -29.70 -6.91 -6.53
C ALA A 29 -29.83 -6.51 -5.05
N VAL A 30 -31.03 -6.56 -4.48
CA VAL A 30 -31.30 -6.22 -3.08
C VAL A 30 -30.86 -7.32 -2.10
N THR A 31 -30.91 -8.61 -2.47
CA THR A 31 -30.46 -9.71 -1.59
C THR A 31 -28.97 -10.05 -1.72
N GLY A 32 -28.29 -9.60 -2.77
CA GLY A 32 -26.83 -9.70 -2.93
C GLY A 32 -26.02 -8.58 -2.25
N GLU A 33 -26.67 -7.49 -1.84
CA GLU A 33 -26.05 -6.33 -1.20
C GLU A 33 -25.87 -6.46 0.32
N SER A 34 -26.35 -7.55 0.94
CA SER A 34 -26.42 -7.68 2.40
C SER A 34 -25.18 -8.29 3.10
N GLU A 35 -24.06 -8.55 2.40
CA GLU A 35 -22.82 -9.05 3.03
C GLU A 35 -21.56 -8.22 2.71
N LEU A 36 -21.70 -7.08 2.03
CA LEU A 36 -20.64 -6.09 1.92
C LEU A 36 -21.03 -4.91 2.80
N ALA A 37 -20.60 -4.93 4.06
CA ALA A 37 -20.59 -3.73 4.88
C ALA A 37 -19.66 -2.71 4.19
N ASP A 38 -20.24 -1.86 3.37
CA ASP A 38 -19.54 -0.83 2.61
C ASP A 38 -18.95 0.21 3.57
N PHE A 39 -17.64 0.13 3.80
CA PHE A 39 -16.88 1.06 4.64
C PHE A 39 -16.54 2.35 3.86
N PHE A 40 -17.54 3.18 3.56
CA PHE A 40 -17.28 4.48 2.93
C PHE A 40 -16.79 5.51 3.96
N ILE A 41 -15.47 5.58 4.14
CA ILE A 41 -14.80 6.72 4.78
C ILE A 41 -14.21 7.58 3.65
N SER A 42 -14.54 8.88 3.61
CA SER A 42 -14.04 9.77 2.56
C SER A 42 -12.52 9.91 2.64
N ALA A 43 -11.83 9.79 1.50
CA ALA A 43 -10.38 9.86 1.37
C ALA A 43 -9.77 11.13 1.99
N ASP A 44 -10.51 12.26 1.99
CA ASP A 44 -10.02 13.55 2.49
C ASP A 44 -9.93 13.63 4.02
N SER A 45 -10.60 12.71 4.72
CA SER A 45 -10.67 12.69 6.19
C SER A 45 -9.68 11.72 6.85
N ILE A 46 -8.96 10.93 6.05
CA ILE A 46 -8.13 9.83 6.54
C ILE A 46 -6.66 10.26 6.51
N SER A 47 -6.02 10.24 7.68
CA SER A 47 -4.56 10.39 7.75
C SER A 47 -3.89 9.16 7.15
N ALA A 48 -2.97 9.37 6.20
CA ALA A 48 -2.21 8.28 5.60
C ALA A 48 -1.43 7.48 6.65
N LYS A 49 -1.42 6.17 6.49
CA LYS A 49 -0.83 5.20 7.39
C LYS A 49 0.06 4.24 6.62
N ASP A 50 1.19 3.89 7.20
CA ASP A 50 2.15 2.93 6.63
C ASP A 50 2.62 1.96 7.72
N SER A 51 2.91 0.73 7.32
CA SER A 51 3.35 -0.34 8.23
C SER A 51 4.83 -0.17 8.55
N ARG A 52 5.18 -0.18 9.85
CA ARG A 52 6.59 -0.13 10.28
C ARG A 52 7.41 -1.25 9.69
N TYR A 53 6.81 -2.42 9.49
CA TYR A 53 7.49 -3.60 8.95
C TYR A 53 8.12 -3.33 7.56
N PHE A 54 7.55 -2.38 6.81
CA PHE A 54 7.88 -2.13 5.41
C PHE A 54 8.70 -0.87 5.14
N MET A 55 8.98 -0.08 6.17
CA MET A 55 9.61 1.23 5.98
C MET A 55 11.13 1.20 5.87
N ASP A 56 11.80 0.14 6.32
CA ASP A 56 13.26 0.07 6.29
C ASP A 56 13.85 -0.55 5.03
N VAL A 57 13.06 -1.32 4.29
CA VAL A 57 13.47 -2.02 3.07
C VAL A 57 12.53 -1.65 1.92
N ALA A 58 13.09 -1.47 0.74
CA ALA A 58 12.31 -1.20 -0.46
C ALA A 58 11.62 -2.47 -1.00
N LEU A 59 10.34 -2.61 -0.71
CA LEU A 59 9.53 -3.74 -1.20
C LEU A 59 8.97 -3.53 -2.61
N PHE A 60 9.47 -2.49 -3.27
CA PHE A 60 9.02 -2.01 -4.55
C PHE A 60 10.23 -1.57 -5.36
N ARG A 61 10.05 -1.47 -6.67
CA ARG A 61 11.06 -0.89 -7.54
C ARG A 61 11.04 0.64 -7.45
N MET A 62 12.24 1.23 -7.51
CA MET A 62 12.44 2.70 -7.52
C MET A 62 12.34 3.31 -8.92
N SER A 63 12.60 2.52 -9.97
CA SER A 63 12.54 2.97 -11.36
C SER A 63 11.12 2.86 -11.90
N LYS A 64 10.66 3.88 -12.66
CA LYS A 64 9.42 3.78 -13.45
C LYS A 64 9.61 2.97 -14.73
N ARG A 65 10.84 2.91 -15.26
CA ARG A 65 11.14 2.35 -16.60
C ARG A 65 11.42 0.86 -16.60
N GLU A 66 12.19 0.39 -15.62
CA GLU A 66 12.58 -1.02 -15.53
C GLU A 66 11.49 -1.81 -14.81
N SER A 67 10.71 -2.63 -15.52
CA SER A 67 9.61 -3.39 -14.92
C SER A 67 10.07 -4.44 -13.92
N ARG A 68 11.30 -4.96 -14.09
CA ARG A 68 11.89 -6.06 -13.29
C ARG A 68 11.03 -7.31 -13.28
N ALA A 69 10.30 -7.58 -14.37
CA ALA A 69 9.42 -8.74 -14.49
C ALA A 69 10.21 -10.05 -14.29
N GLY A 70 9.73 -10.90 -13.38
CA GLY A 70 10.39 -12.16 -13.02
C GLY A 70 11.69 -12.03 -12.20
N GLU A 71 12.13 -10.81 -11.86
CA GLU A 71 13.34 -10.63 -11.06
C GLU A 71 13.09 -10.82 -9.56
N VAL A 72 14.18 -11.08 -8.83
CA VAL A 72 14.21 -11.17 -7.37
C VAL A 72 15.21 -10.17 -6.83
N ILE A 73 14.78 -9.33 -5.89
CA ILE A 73 15.68 -8.49 -5.11
C ILE A 73 15.85 -9.13 -3.74
N ARG A 74 17.09 -9.32 -3.30
CA ARG A 74 17.40 -9.85 -1.97
C ARG A 74 18.02 -8.76 -1.10
N TYR A 75 17.53 -8.67 0.12
CA TYR A 75 18.00 -7.77 1.16
C TYR A 75 18.50 -8.60 2.34
N ASP A 76 19.80 -8.57 2.60
CA ASP A 76 20.36 -9.22 3.77
C ASP A 76 20.23 -8.30 5.00
N LEU A 77 19.71 -8.87 6.09
CA LEU A 77 19.50 -8.21 7.37
C LEU A 77 20.38 -8.87 8.44
N ALA A 78 20.48 -8.25 9.61
CA ALA A 78 21.30 -8.78 10.70
C ALA A 78 20.77 -10.14 11.22
N ASP A 79 19.46 -10.36 11.14
CA ASP A 79 18.72 -11.49 11.69
C ASP A 79 18.11 -12.40 10.60
N GLY A 80 18.50 -12.23 9.34
CA GLY A 80 17.98 -13.01 8.23
C GLY A 80 18.05 -12.30 6.89
N TYR A 81 17.07 -12.55 6.02
CA TYR A 81 16.96 -11.85 4.73
C TYR A 81 15.52 -11.72 4.27
N ILE A 82 15.29 -10.76 3.38
CA ILE A 82 14.02 -10.53 2.70
C ILE A 82 14.26 -10.66 1.19
N GLU A 83 13.44 -11.46 0.51
CA GLU A 83 13.37 -11.54 -0.95
C GLU A 83 12.10 -10.87 -1.44
N VAL A 84 12.20 -9.99 -2.42
CA VAL A 84 11.06 -9.38 -3.11
C VAL A 84 11.05 -9.91 -4.54
N LYS A 85 10.00 -10.64 -4.89
CA LYS A 85 9.84 -11.32 -6.17
C LYS A 85 8.80 -10.61 -7.00
N ALA A 86 9.13 -10.35 -8.25
CA ALA A 86 8.22 -9.75 -9.21
C ALA A 86 7.38 -10.82 -9.93
N GLY A 87 6.13 -10.48 -10.20
CA GLY A 87 5.26 -11.26 -11.08
C GLY A 87 5.55 -11.01 -12.57
N PRO A 88 4.76 -11.62 -13.47
CA PRO A 88 4.88 -11.41 -14.91
C PRO A 88 4.61 -9.95 -15.33
N ASP A 89 3.73 -9.25 -14.61
CA ASP A 89 3.37 -7.85 -14.89
C ASP A 89 4.42 -6.84 -14.38
N GLY A 90 5.51 -7.33 -13.78
CA GLY A 90 6.57 -6.54 -13.18
C GLY A 90 6.41 -6.34 -11.67
N MET A 91 7.43 -5.75 -11.07
CA MET A 91 7.44 -5.40 -9.65
C MET A 91 6.61 -4.12 -9.40
N ALA A 92 5.86 -4.11 -8.30
CA ALA A 92 5.18 -2.92 -7.82
C ALA A 92 6.18 -1.77 -7.65
N THR A 93 5.80 -0.58 -8.12
CA THR A 93 6.56 0.65 -7.89
C THR A 93 6.22 1.26 -6.54
N ILE A 94 7.07 2.17 -6.07
CA ILE A 94 6.76 2.97 -4.87
C ILE A 94 5.46 3.77 -5.00
N TRP A 95 5.06 4.12 -6.22
CA TRP A 95 3.77 4.77 -6.46
C TRP A 95 2.62 3.76 -6.39
N ASP A 96 2.77 2.56 -6.94
CA ASP A 96 1.73 1.53 -6.79
C ASP A 96 1.46 1.25 -5.30
N TYR A 97 2.51 1.27 -4.49
CA TYR A 97 2.43 1.13 -3.04
C TYR A 97 1.57 2.18 -2.33
N ASP A 98 1.30 3.34 -2.94
CA ASP A 98 0.36 4.34 -2.38
C ASP A 98 -1.06 3.75 -2.18
N ILE A 99 -1.47 2.78 -3.01
CA ILE A 99 -2.74 2.06 -2.86
C ILE A 99 -2.73 1.19 -1.59
N VAL A 100 -1.58 0.58 -1.27
CA VAL A 100 -1.39 -0.19 -0.02
C VAL A 100 -1.44 0.75 1.19
N LEU A 101 -0.85 1.94 1.08
CA LEU A 101 -0.98 2.97 2.12
C LEU A 101 -2.44 3.34 2.36
N MET A 102 -3.22 3.58 1.30
CA MET A 102 -4.65 3.86 1.41
C MET A 102 -5.39 2.72 2.12
N MET A 103 -5.17 1.48 1.70
CA MET A 103 -5.77 0.29 2.30
C MET A 103 -5.46 0.18 3.80
N ILE A 104 -4.20 0.33 4.21
CA ILE A 104 -3.79 0.31 5.62
C ILE A 104 -4.46 1.46 6.39
N SER A 105 -4.58 2.63 5.77
CA SER A 105 -5.18 3.82 6.38
C SER A 105 -6.66 3.62 6.67
N HIS A 106 -7.42 3.13 5.68
CA HIS A 106 -8.82 2.79 5.84
C HIS A 106 -9.02 1.69 6.89
N LEU A 107 -8.24 0.61 6.82
CA LEU A 107 -8.35 -0.48 7.77
C LEU A 107 -8.10 -0.01 9.22
N THR A 108 -7.10 0.85 9.40
CA THR A 108 -6.77 1.43 10.70
C THR A 108 -7.89 2.34 11.22
N GLU A 109 -8.44 3.20 10.36
CA GLU A 109 -9.51 4.10 10.78
C GLU A 109 -10.81 3.35 11.08
N SER A 110 -11.18 2.37 10.27
CA SER A 110 -12.33 1.49 10.55
C SER A 110 -12.14 0.75 11.89
N MET A 111 -10.93 0.27 12.19
CA MET A 111 -10.65 -0.34 13.50
C MET A 111 -10.75 0.67 14.65
N ASN A 112 -10.34 1.92 14.45
CA ASN A 112 -10.50 2.98 15.44
C ASN A 112 -11.98 3.28 15.71
N LEU A 113 -12.82 3.31 14.66
CA LEU A 113 -14.26 3.50 14.78
C LEU A 113 -14.92 2.33 15.53
N TYR A 114 -14.55 1.09 15.20
CA TYR A 114 -15.01 -0.11 15.92
C TYR A 114 -14.66 -0.03 17.42
N LYS A 115 -13.41 0.29 17.77
CA LYS A 115 -12.98 0.45 19.18
C LYS A 115 -13.75 1.54 19.92
N ARG A 116 -14.23 2.57 19.22
CA ARG A 116 -15.06 3.66 19.78
C ARG A 116 -16.56 3.30 19.81
N GLY A 117 -16.96 2.10 19.38
CA GLY A 117 -18.37 1.68 19.29
C GLY A 117 -19.15 2.38 18.18
N ARG A 118 -18.47 2.99 17.20
CA ARG A 118 -19.06 3.79 16.11
C ARG A 118 -18.98 3.10 14.73
N GLY A 119 -18.64 1.82 14.69
CA GLY A 119 -18.51 1.05 13.45
C GLY A 119 -18.47 -0.45 13.70
N ALA A 120 -18.64 -1.24 12.65
CA ALA A 120 -18.48 -2.69 12.69
C ALA A 120 -17.00 -3.10 12.65
N MET A 121 -16.70 -4.34 13.04
CA MET A 121 -15.37 -4.92 12.87
C MET A 121 -14.99 -4.86 11.38
N PRO A 122 -13.83 -4.27 11.02
CA PRO A 122 -13.47 -4.12 9.63
C PRO A 122 -13.24 -5.45 8.94
N SER A 123 -13.71 -5.57 7.69
CA SER A 123 -13.40 -6.70 6.81
C SER A 123 -11.97 -6.57 6.24
N ARG A 124 -11.46 -7.67 5.66
CA ARG A 124 -10.25 -7.68 4.84
C ARG A 124 -10.48 -7.09 3.45
N ILE A 125 -11.74 -6.94 3.03
CA ILE A 125 -12.10 -6.39 1.72
C ILE A 125 -12.22 -4.87 1.85
N PHE A 126 -11.54 -4.16 0.96
CA PHE A 126 -11.50 -2.72 0.85
C PHE A 126 -12.03 -2.29 -0.52
N THR A 127 -13.11 -1.51 -0.58
CA THR A 127 -13.84 -1.22 -1.83
C THR A 127 -13.86 0.28 -2.18
N PRO A 128 -12.73 0.92 -2.51
CA PRO A 128 -12.72 2.34 -2.88
C PRO A 128 -13.23 2.58 -4.31
N HIS A 129 -13.73 3.79 -4.56
CA HIS A 129 -13.81 4.32 -5.92
C HIS A 129 -12.40 4.63 -6.45
N VAL A 130 -12.21 4.49 -7.77
CA VAL A 130 -10.95 4.87 -8.43
C VAL A 130 -10.65 6.35 -8.23
N SER A 131 -11.67 7.20 -8.24
CA SER A 131 -11.54 8.64 -7.98
C SER A 131 -10.96 8.92 -6.59
N ASP A 132 -11.38 8.16 -5.57
CA ASP A 132 -10.88 8.29 -4.19
C ASP A 132 -9.43 7.83 -4.07
N ILE A 133 -9.05 6.74 -4.77
CA ILE A 133 -7.64 6.31 -4.86
C ILE A 133 -6.77 7.44 -5.43
N LEU A 134 -7.21 8.03 -6.55
CA LEU A 134 -6.45 9.09 -7.22
C LEU A 134 -6.32 10.34 -6.34
N LYS A 135 -7.41 10.74 -5.68
CA LYS A 135 -7.42 11.86 -4.72
C LYS A 135 -6.47 11.60 -3.55
N PHE A 136 -6.60 10.44 -2.90
CA PHE A 136 -5.74 10.05 -1.77
C PHE A 136 -4.25 10.09 -2.15
N CYS A 137 -3.91 9.56 -3.32
CA CYS A 137 -2.54 9.52 -3.83
C CYS A 137 -2.05 10.87 -4.41
N ARG A 138 -2.85 11.96 -4.33
CA ARG A 138 -2.62 13.26 -4.99
C ARG A 138 -2.26 13.15 -6.47
N ARG A 139 -2.97 12.28 -7.21
CA ARG A 139 -2.80 12.09 -8.66
C ARG A 139 -3.91 12.80 -9.44
N GLY A 140 -3.55 13.38 -10.58
CA GLY A 140 -4.52 13.99 -11.49
C GLY A 140 -5.49 12.96 -12.09
N ASP A 141 -6.66 13.43 -12.51
CA ASP A 141 -7.86 12.67 -12.92
C ASP A 141 -8.01 12.50 -14.45
N GLY A 142 -6.89 12.29 -15.15
CA GLY A 142 -6.89 12.10 -16.61
C GLY A 142 -7.58 10.82 -17.12
N GLY A 143 -7.87 10.76 -18.42
CA GLY A 143 -8.70 9.70 -19.03
C GLY A 143 -8.17 8.26 -18.94
N ASN A 144 -6.86 8.05 -18.74
CA ASN A 144 -6.23 6.72 -18.67
C ASN A 144 -5.93 6.26 -17.22
N GLN A 145 -6.44 6.95 -16.20
CA GLN A 145 -6.04 6.66 -14.81
C GLN A 145 -6.66 5.36 -14.27
N SER A 146 -7.88 5.02 -14.66
CA SER A 146 -8.52 3.73 -14.30
C SER A 146 -7.66 2.55 -14.73
N LYS A 147 -7.23 2.53 -15.99
CA LYS A 147 -6.32 1.50 -16.53
C LYS A 147 -4.97 1.48 -15.81
N ARG A 148 -4.47 2.63 -15.37
CA ARG A 148 -3.21 2.69 -14.58
C ARG A 148 -3.38 2.12 -13.18
N VAL A 149 -4.55 2.30 -12.56
CA VAL A 149 -4.89 1.68 -11.27
C VAL A 149 -4.99 0.17 -11.42
N GLU A 150 -5.66 -0.32 -12.46
CA GLU A 150 -5.74 -1.75 -12.77
C GLU A 150 -4.34 -2.37 -12.94
N LEU A 151 -3.49 -1.78 -13.80
CA LEU A 151 -2.10 -2.23 -13.96
C LEU A 151 -1.28 -2.12 -12.67
N ALA A 152 -1.58 -1.18 -11.79
CA ALA A 152 -0.94 -1.08 -10.48
C ALA A 152 -1.37 -2.24 -9.56
N LEU A 153 -2.66 -2.61 -9.58
CA LEU A 153 -3.19 -3.75 -8.85
C LEU A 153 -2.59 -5.08 -9.33
N ASP A 154 -2.39 -5.26 -10.65
CA ASP A 154 -1.67 -6.42 -11.20
C ASP A 154 -0.25 -6.54 -10.63
N ARG A 155 0.52 -5.45 -10.67
CA ARG A 155 1.87 -5.42 -10.11
C ARG A 155 1.90 -5.65 -8.60
N LEU A 156 0.95 -5.09 -7.86
CA LEU A 156 0.84 -5.28 -6.42
C LEU A 156 0.53 -6.73 -6.06
N LYS A 157 -0.42 -7.36 -6.76
CA LYS A 157 -0.78 -8.77 -6.56
C LYS A 157 0.40 -9.69 -6.91
N GLY A 158 1.09 -9.40 -8.00
CA GLY A 158 2.24 -10.17 -8.47
C GLY A 158 3.52 -10.00 -7.65
N THR A 159 3.61 -8.97 -6.80
CA THR A 159 4.79 -8.75 -5.96
C THR A 159 4.68 -9.55 -4.66
N THR A 160 5.54 -10.54 -4.51
CA THR A 160 5.61 -11.40 -3.31
C THR A 160 6.85 -11.08 -2.48
N ILE A 161 6.65 -10.91 -1.19
CA ILE A 161 7.69 -10.69 -0.19
C ILE A 161 7.88 -12.00 0.58
N LYS A 162 9.09 -12.53 0.53
CA LYS A 162 9.50 -13.70 1.31
C LYS A 162 10.50 -13.28 2.37
N SER A 163 10.08 -13.31 3.63
CA SER A 163 10.94 -13.04 4.79
C SER A 163 11.43 -14.35 5.40
N VAL A 164 12.74 -14.44 5.59
CA VAL A 164 13.39 -15.53 6.32
C VAL A 164 14.10 -14.92 7.51
N LEU A 165 13.54 -15.14 8.71
CA LEU A 165 14.04 -14.55 9.95
C LEU A 165 14.45 -15.63 10.95
N HIS A 166 15.51 -15.36 11.68
CA HIS A 166 16.04 -16.23 12.72
C HIS A 166 15.67 -15.64 14.08
N ARG A 167 14.62 -16.17 14.72
CA ARG A 167 14.19 -15.68 16.04
C ARG A 167 14.80 -16.50 17.18
N PRO A 168 15.31 -15.85 18.24
CA PRO A 168 15.68 -16.55 19.47
C PRO A 168 14.40 -17.03 20.17
N LEU A 169 14.38 -18.30 20.60
CA LEU A 169 13.26 -18.82 21.39
C LEU A 169 13.37 -18.31 22.83
N CYS A 170 12.24 -17.86 23.42
CA CYS A 170 12.24 -17.22 24.73
C CYS A 170 12.81 -18.07 25.89
N ASN A 171 13.05 -19.38 25.70
CA ASN A 171 13.49 -20.29 26.78
C ASN A 171 14.61 -21.29 26.39
N ALA A 172 15.32 -21.14 25.27
CA ALA A 172 16.43 -22.06 24.95
C ALA A 172 17.49 -21.42 24.03
N LYS A 173 18.72 -21.95 24.07
CA LYS A 173 19.83 -21.67 23.12
C LYS A 173 19.51 -22.03 21.65
N SER A 174 18.25 -22.33 21.30
CA SER A 174 17.83 -22.70 19.97
C SER A 174 17.27 -21.48 19.21
N ILE A 175 17.70 -21.35 17.96
CA ILE A 175 17.24 -20.32 17.02
C ILE A 175 16.20 -20.99 16.11
N THR A 176 14.98 -20.47 16.07
CA THR A 176 13.95 -20.94 15.13
C THR A 176 14.02 -20.13 13.85
N ARG A 177 14.14 -20.84 12.72
CA ARG A 177 14.04 -20.25 11.39
C ARG A 177 12.57 -20.13 11.00
N GLU A 178 12.06 -18.91 10.95
CA GLU A 178 10.71 -18.59 10.49
C GLU A 178 10.77 -18.15 9.01
N VAL A 179 9.95 -18.77 8.16
CA VAL A 179 9.83 -18.40 6.75
C VAL A 179 8.38 -18.03 6.45
N LYS A 180 8.17 -16.84 5.91
CA LYS A 180 6.87 -16.36 5.44
C LYS A 180 6.99 -15.86 4.01
N SER A 181 5.97 -16.09 3.20
CA SER A 181 5.89 -15.64 1.81
C SER A 181 4.51 -15.07 1.58
N GLU A 182 4.43 -13.76 1.38
CA GLU A 182 3.19 -13.00 1.43
C GLU A 182 3.18 -11.93 0.33
N SER A 183 2.04 -11.67 -0.27
CA SER A 183 1.91 -10.61 -1.29
C SER A 183 1.58 -9.25 -0.66
N LEU A 184 1.78 -8.17 -1.43
CA LEU A 184 1.40 -6.81 -1.02
C LEU A 184 -0.12 -6.63 -0.96
N ILE A 185 -0.86 -7.29 -1.86
CA ILE A 185 -2.32 -7.48 -1.80
C ILE A 185 -2.63 -8.95 -2.05
N SER A 186 -3.70 -9.48 -1.44
CA SER A 186 -4.11 -10.88 -1.65
C SER A 186 -4.80 -11.08 -3.01
N GLY A 187 -5.62 -10.11 -3.40
CA GLY A 187 -6.40 -10.17 -4.62
C GLY A 187 -7.13 -8.85 -4.84
N TYR A 188 -7.75 -8.73 -6.00
CA TYR A 188 -8.63 -7.60 -6.30
C TYR A 188 -9.73 -8.03 -7.28
N ARG A 189 -10.86 -7.33 -7.27
CA ARG A 189 -11.92 -7.42 -8.28
C ARG A 189 -12.24 -6.03 -8.78
N VAL A 190 -12.40 -5.89 -10.08
CA VAL A 190 -12.84 -4.64 -10.69
C VAL A 190 -14.37 -4.66 -10.74
N LEU A 191 -15.01 -3.70 -10.07
CA LEU A 191 -16.45 -3.55 -10.05
C LEU A 191 -16.85 -2.41 -10.99
N SER A 192 -17.51 -2.80 -12.08
CA SER A 192 -18.07 -2.00 -13.17
C SER A 192 -17.16 -1.63 -14.34
N GLU A 193 -17.78 -1.74 -15.51
CA GLU A 193 -17.54 -0.89 -16.66
C GLU A 193 -18.71 0.11 -16.69
N THR A 194 -18.44 1.40 -16.50
CA THR A 194 -19.42 2.45 -16.86
C THR A 194 -19.85 2.28 -18.34
N VAL A 195 -20.91 2.95 -18.80
CA VAL A 195 -21.29 2.97 -20.24
C VAL A 195 -20.11 3.37 -21.15
N THR A 196 -19.10 4.04 -20.58
CA THR A 196 -17.85 4.46 -21.23
C THR A 196 -16.67 3.46 -21.12
N GLY A 197 -16.86 2.27 -20.52
CA GLY A 197 -15.81 1.26 -20.31
C GLY A 197 -14.79 1.62 -19.22
N ARG A 198 -15.07 2.61 -18.37
CA ARG A 198 -14.19 3.02 -17.27
C ARG A 198 -14.52 2.28 -15.99
N VAL A 199 -13.48 1.82 -15.28
CA VAL A 199 -13.55 1.28 -13.92
C VAL A 199 -14.02 2.36 -12.95
N ASP A 200 -15.14 2.12 -12.26
CA ASP A 200 -15.64 3.01 -11.21
C ASP A 200 -15.12 2.60 -9.82
N ARG A 201 -15.25 1.31 -9.47
CA ARG A 201 -14.91 0.76 -8.16
C ARG A 201 -13.95 -0.42 -8.29
N VAL A 202 -13.13 -0.61 -7.27
CA VAL A 202 -12.27 -1.79 -7.15
C VAL A 202 -12.43 -2.35 -5.74
N GLU A 203 -12.57 -3.67 -5.63
CA GLU A 203 -12.40 -4.38 -4.38
C GLU A 203 -10.96 -4.85 -4.28
N ILE A 204 -10.31 -4.59 -3.16
CA ILE A 204 -8.94 -4.97 -2.88
C ILE A 204 -8.96 -5.80 -1.60
N GLU A 205 -8.40 -7.00 -1.64
CA GLU A 205 -8.30 -7.87 -0.48
C GLU A 205 -6.96 -7.64 0.24
N ALA A 206 -7.03 -7.15 1.48
CA ALA A 206 -5.89 -7.00 2.35
C ALA A 206 -5.28 -8.37 2.69
N PRO A 207 -3.95 -8.55 2.59
CA PRO A 207 -3.29 -9.75 3.05
C PRO A 207 -3.57 -10.02 4.52
N TYR A 208 -3.68 -11.30 4.87
CA TYR A 208 -3.97 -11.71 6.26
C TYR A 208 -2.99 -11.11 7.26
N TRP A 209 -1.71 -10.99 6.89
CA TRP A 209 -0.68 -10.44 7.77
C TRP A 209 -0.81 -8.93 7.98
N VAL A 210 -1.15 -8.14 6.95
CA VAL A 210 -1.49 -6.70 7.10
C VAL A 210 -2.68 -6.56 8.02
N TYR A 211 -3.72 -7.37 7.76
CA TYR A 211 -4.93 -7.33 8.55
C TYR A 211 -4.64 -7.60 10.02
N LYS A 212 -3.92 -8.71 10.30
CA LYS A 212 -3.48 -9.05 11.64
C LYS A 212 -2.63 -7.95 12.28
N GLU A 213 -1.72 -7.34 11.52
CA GLU A 213 -0.90 -6.22 12.00
C GLU A 213 -1.76 -5.04 12.47
N VAL A 214 -2.81 -4.66 11.72
CA VAL A 214 -3.68 -3.55 12.13
C VAL A 214 -4.59 -3.92 13.30
N ILE A 215 -5.14 -5.13 13.31
CA ILE A 215 -6.08 -5.59 14.35
C ILE A 215 -5.38 -5.83 15.69
N ASP A 216 -4.26 -6.56 15.68
CA ASP A 216 -3.60 -7.04 16.91
C ASP A 216 -2.66 -6.01 17.54
N SER A 217 -2.05 -5.12 16.75
CA SER A 217 -0.83 -4.42 17.21
C SER A 217 -1.04 -3.21 18.14
N HIS A 218 -2.23 -3.04 18.72
CA HIS A 218 -2.58 -1.95 19.65
C HIS A 218 -2.03 -0.56 19.24
N GLY A 219 -1.98 -0.25 17.93
CA GLY A 219 -1.54 1.04 17.39
C GLY A 219 -0.03 1.24 17.21
N SER A 220 0.83 0.30 17.62
CA SER A 220 2.29 0.44 17.52
C SER A 220 2.86 0.02 16.16
N ALA A 221 2.18 -0.84 15.40
CA ALA A 221 2.73 -1.37 14.16
C ALA A 221 2.56 -0.44 12.94
N VAL A 222 1.66 0.54 13.04
CA VAL A 222 1.33 1.45 11.95
C VAL A 222 1.72 2.87 12.33
N LEU A 223 2.38 3.59 11.42
CA LEU A 223 2.74 5.01 11.61
C LEU A 223 1.92 5.91 10.70
N THR A 224 1.53 7.07 11.22
CA THR A 224 0.98 8.15 10.40
C THR A 224 2.05 8.74 9.50
N VAL A 225 1.72 8.91 8.23
CA VAL A 225 2.52 9.56 7.19
C VAL A 225 1.93 10.94 6.92
N SER A 226 2.79 11.95 6.68
CA SER A 226 2.37 13.30 6.29
C SER A 226 1.66 13.27 4.94
N GLN A 227 0.62 14.09 4.78
CA GLN A 227 -0.08 14.20 3.50
C GLN A 227 0.82 14.72 2.37
N ASP A 228 1.87 15.47 2.71
CA ASP A 228 2.85 15.97 1.74
C ASP A 228 3.79 14.90 1.21
N TYR A 229 3.77 13.69 1.79
CA TYR A 229 4.44 12.51 1.25
C TYR A 229 4.07 12.27 -0.22
N PHE A 230 2.80 12.42 -0.57
CA PHE A 230 2.31 12.16 -1.92
C PHE A 230 2.80 13.20 -2.95
N LEU A 231 3.25 14.38 -2.50
CA LEU A 231 3.86 15.40 -3.36
C LEU A 231 5.33 15.11 -3.71
N ILE A 232 5.95 14.13 -3.05
CA ILE A 232 7.35 13.79 -3.32
C ILE A 232 7.42 13.04 -4.66
N ASP A 233 7.99 13.68 -5.68
CA ASP A 233 8.12 13.09 -7.02
C ASP A 233 9.25 12.04 -7.14
N SER A 234 10.26 12.12 -6.27
CA SER A 234 11.42 11.23 -6.30
C SER A 234 11.16 9.95 -5.51
N ALA A 235 11.32 8.79 -6.16
CA ALA A 235 11.19 7.47 -5.51
C ALA A 235 12.15 7.32 -4.33
N ILE A 236 13.40 7.76 -4.50
CA ILE A 236 14.41 7.70 -3.43
C ILE A 236 13.99 8.62 -2.29
N ALA A 237 13.50 9.83 -2.57
CA ALA A 237 13.06 10.73 -1.51
C ALA A 237 11.87 10.15 -0.72
N ARG A 238 10.89 9.53 -1.40
CA ARG A 238 9.80 8.80 -0.72
C ARG A 238 10.31 7.64 0.13
N PHE A 239 11.29 6.87 -0.35
CA PHE A 239 11.91 5.80 0.44
C PHE A 239 12.63 6.35 1.68
N ILE A 240 13.43 7.42 1.52
CA ILE A 240 14.13 8.08 2.62
C ILE A 240 13.13 8.67 3.63
N TYR A 241 12.01 9.24 3.19
CA TYR A 241 10.94 9.70 4.08
C TYR A 241 10.42 8.54 4.95
N ARG A 242 10.10 7.39 4.36
CA ARG A 242 9.61 6.21 5.10
C ARG A 242 10.65 5.72 6.10
N LEU A 243 11.92 5.64 5.68
CA LEU A 243 13.02 5.26 6.56
C LEU A 243 13.18 6.25 7.73
N ALA A 244 13.15 7.56 7.46
CA ALA A 244 13.21 8.60 8.47
C ALA A 244 12.03 8.49 9.45
N ARG A 245 10.80 8.26 8.93
CA ARG A 245 9.60 8.13 9.75
C ARG A 245 9.69 6.94 10.72
N ARG A 246 10.23 5.82 10.26
CA ARG A 246 10.47 4.65 11.12
C ARG A 246 11.61 4.87 12.11
N ALA A 247 12.76 5.34 11.64
CA ALA A 247 14.00 5.33 12.41
C ALA A 247 14.15 6.56 13.31
N ALA A 248 13.90 7.76 12.80
CA ALA A 248 14.02 9.00 13.57
C ALA A 248 12.76 9.26 14.41
N GLY A 249 11.57 8.90 13.91
CA GLY A 249 10.32 9.11 14.62
C GLY A 249 10.13 10.58 15.01
N SER A 250 10.06 10.87 16.32
CA SER A 250 10.01 12.22 16.90
C SER A 250 11.38 12.81 17.28
N GLY A 251 12.46 12.03 17.23
CA GLY A 251 13.81 12.46 17.57
C GLY A 251 14.71 12.54 16.35
N GLY A 252 15.82 11.81 16.40
CA GLY A 252 16.78 11.71 15.31
C GLY A 252 17.29 10.29 15.11
N ALA A 253 17.80 10.01 13.91
CA ALA A 253 18.44 8.75 13.58
C ALA A 253 19.66 8.97 12.67
N LYS A 254 20.62 8.05 12.77
CA LYS A 254 21.86 8.06 12.00
C LYS A 254 22.05 6.74 11.27
N TRP A 255 22.28 6.81 9.96
CA TRP A 255 22.38 5.64 9.09
C TRP A 255 23.53 5.80 8.09
N GLY A 256 24.32 4.76 7.87
CA GLY A 256 25.36 4.78 6.84
C GLY A 256 24.76 4.80 5.43
N PHE A 257 25.33 5.58 4.50
CA PHE A 257 24.85 5.63 3.11
C PHE A 257 24.83 4.24 2.46
N LYS A 258 25.86 3.42 2.74
CA LYS A 258 25.95 2.05 2.21
C LYS A 258 24.79 1.17 2.66
N THR A 259 24.44 1.22 3.95
CA THR A 259 23.31 0.44 4.50
C THR A 259 21.98 0.87 3.91
N ILE A 260 21.76 2.18 3.73
CA ILE A 260 20.54 2.68 3.10
C ILE A 260 20.47 2.24 1.63
N TYR A 261 21.60 2.31 0.91
CA TYR A 261 21.69 1.84 -0.47
C TYR A 261 21.34 0.36 -0.59
N GLU A 262 21.94 -0.49 0.25
CA GLU A 262 21.66 -1.94 0.28
C GLU A 262 20.18 -2.23 0.50
N ARG A 263 19.48 -1.39 1.27
CA ARG A 263 18.04 -1.50 1.54
C ARG A 263 17.13 -0.82 0.51
N SER A 264 17.69 -0.05 -0.43
CA SER A 264 16.94 0.74 -1.41
C SER A 264 16.59 -0.01 -2.70
N GLY A 265 17.27 -1.12 -2.99
CA GLY A 265 17.07 -1.92 -4.22
C GLY A 265 17.58 -1.26 -5.50
N LEU A 266 18.36 -0.17 -5.39
CA LEU A 266 19.04 0.48 -6.51
C LEU A 266 20.28 -0.30 -6.96
N THR A 267 20.65 -0.12 -8.23
CA THR A 267 21.76 -0.85 -8.86
C THR A 267 23.11 -0.13 -8.78
N SER A 268 23.13 1.19 -8.54
CA SER A 268 24.35 1.99 -8.52
C SER A 268 24.47 2.82 -7.25
N PHE A 269 25.49 2.52 -6.45
CA PHE A 269 25.81 3.27 -5.23
C PHE A 269 26.20 4.72 -5.53
N LYS A 270 26.96 4.96 -6.61
CA LYS A 270 27.35 6.31 -7.03
C LYS A 270 26.13 7.18 -7.33
N GLU A 271 25.17 6.62 -8.05
CA GLU A 271 23.94 7.32 -8.41
C GLU A 271 23.05 7.56 -7.19
N PHE A 272 22.94 6.56 -6.29
CA PHE A 272 22.28 6.72 -5.00
C PHE A 272 22.86 7.89 -4.20
N CYS A 273 24.19 7.93 -4.01
CA CYS A 273 24.85 9.02 -3.30
C CYS A 273 24.60 10.39 -3.95
N ARG A 274 24.60 10.44 -5.29
CA ARG A 274 24.33 11.67 -6.06
C ARG A 274 22.91 12.18 -5.81
N ILE A 275 21.91 11.29 -5.83
CA ILE A 275 20.51 11.64 -5.60
C ILE A 275 20.28 12.01 -4.12
N LEU A 276 20.86 11.26 -3.18
CA LEU A 276 20.72 11.53 -1.75
C LEU A 276 21.32 12.89 -1.37
N ARG A 277 22.51 13.24 -1.88
CA ARG A 277 23.11 14.56 -1.66
C ARG A 277 22.30 15.70 -2.25
N ARG A 278 21.67 15.48 -3.42
CA ARG A 278 20.73 16.44 -3.99
C ARG A 278 19.52 16.64 -3.07
N LEU A 279 18.99 15.55 -2.51
CA LEU A 279 17.87 15.60 -1.57
C LEU A 279 18.24 16.32 -0.26
N ILE A 280 19.44 16.05 0.29
CA ILE A 280 19.98 16.78 1.44
C ILE A 280 20.06 18.28 1.14
N LYS A 281 20.62 18.64 -0.03
CA LYS A 281 20.77 20.04 -0.43
C LYS A 281 19.42 20.74 -0.66
N SER A 282 18.43 20.06 -1.23
CA SER A 282 17.11 20.66 -1.47
C SER A 282 16.28 20.79 -0.20
N ASP A 283 16.63 20.04 0.86
CA ASP A 283 15.93 19.97 2.14
C ASP A 283 14.40 19.93 2.00
N SER A 284 13.92 19.21 0.99
CA SER A 284 12.51 19.24 0.56
C SER A 284 11.69 18.11 1.16
N LEU A 285 12.22 17.41 2.17
CA LEU A 285 11.54 16.28 2.79
C LEU A 285 10.55 16.79 3.84
N PRO A 286 9.25 16.43 3.74
CA PRO A 286 8.26 16.81 4.75
C PRO A 286 8.67 16.30 6.14
N GLU A 287 8.39 17.09 7.19
CA GLU A 287 8.66 16.78 8.62
C GLU A 287 10.11 16.51 9.02
N TYR A 288 11.05 16.31 8.11
CA TYR A 288 12.41 15.87 8.42
C TYR A 288 13.47 16.75 7.75
N HIS A 289 14.52 17.05 8.51
CA HIS A 289 15.74 17.67 8.02
C HIS A 289 16.83 16.59 7.86
N LEU A 290 17.56 16.66 6.75
CA LEU A 290 18.61 15.69 6.40
C LEU A 290 19.99 16.35 6.41
N CYS A 291 20.98 15.68 6.98
CA CYS A 291 22.37 16.13 7.01
C CYS A 291 23.31 14.96 6.65
N GLU A 292 24.42 15.27 5.98
CA GLU A 292 25.52 14.32 5.77
C GLU A 292 26.65 14.59 6.77
N GLU A 293 27.06 13.55 7.50
CA GLU A 293 28.22 13.57 8.37
C GLU A 293 29.27 12.55 7.90
N ALA A 294 30.55 12.85 8.16
CA ALA A 294 31.61 11.87 7.99
C ALA A 294 31.49 10.77 9.06
N GLY A 295 31.63 9.52 8.65
CA GLY A 295 31.68 8.36 9.53
C GLY A 295 32.89 7.47 9.24
N LEU A 296 33.23 6.60 10.20
CA LEU A 296 34.39 5.70 10.10
C LEU A 296 34.35 4.77 8.88
N SER A 297 33.16 4.33 8.47
CA SER A 297 32.96 3.43 7.33
C SER A 297 32.39 4.13 6.09
N GLY A 298 32.53 5.47 6.03
CA GLY A 298 31.99 6.31 4.96
C GLY A 298 30.90 7.28 5.43
N PRO A 299 30.25 8.01 4.50
CA PRO A 299 29.28 9.04 4.84
C PRO A 299 28.04 8.47 5.51
N GLN A 300 27.51 9.22 6.46
CA GLN A 300 26.33 8.88 7.24
C GLN A 300 25.25 9.95 7.06
N LEU A 301 24.01 9.51 6.90
CA LEU A 301 22.83 10.35 6.85
C LEU A 301 22.29 10.53 8.26
N ILE A 302 22.17 11.79 8.69
CA ILE A 302 21.47 12.20 9.89
C ILE A 302 20.07 12.64 9.48
N MET A 303 19.07 12.07 10.12
CA MET A 303 17.66 12.37 9.93
C MET A 303 17.14 12.93 11.24
N THR A 304 16.67 14.17 11.24
CA THR A 304 16.09 14.81 12.43
C THR A 304 14.68 15.27 12.11
N ARG A 305 13.73 15.05 13.03
CA ARG A 305 12.40 15.63 12.85
C ARG A 305 12.52 17.15 12.98
N ARG A 306 11.97 17.88 12.02
CA ARG A 306 11.83 19.33 12.12
C ARG A 306 11.06 19.63 13.40
N SER A 307 11.61 20.49 14.24
CA SER A 307 10.85 21.07 15.34
C SER A 307 9.62 21.73 14.72
N THR A 308 8.44 21.39 15.24
CA THR A 308 7.26 22.22 15.00
C THR A 308 7.56 23.55 15.66
N GLU A 309 8.09 24.51 14.90
CA GLU A 309 7.98 25.90 15.33
C GLU A 309 6.50 26.15 15.56
N GLN A 310 6.18 26.48 16.81
CA GLN A 310 4.87 26.94 17.21
C GLN A 310 4.44 28.00 16.21
N GLY A 311 3.25 27.84 15.64
CA GLY A 311 2.62 28.89 14.85
C GLY A 311 2.63 30.17 15.67
N CYS A 312 3.45 31.13 15.22
CA CYS A 312 3.40 32.50 15.65
C CYS A 312 2.50 33.22 14.64
N GLY A 313 1.36 33.72 15.11
CA GLY A 313 0.40 34.51 14.33
C GLY A 313 -1.04 34.08 14.57
#